data_AF-A0A960HMR4-F1
#
_entry.id   AF-A0A960HMR4-F1
#
_cell.length_a   1.000
_cell.length_b   1.000
_cell.length_c   1.000
_cell.angle_alpha   90.00
_cell.angle_beta   90.00
_cell.angle_gamma   90.00
#
_symmetry.space_group_name_H-M   'P 1'
#
loop_
_entity.id
_entity.type
_entity.pdbx_description
1 polymer ?
#
loop_
_entity_poly.entity_id
_entity_poly.type
_entity_poly.pdbx_seq_one_letter_code
_entity_poly.pdbx_strand_id
1 'polypeptide(L)'
;MRWARRTRLAAAAALSLAIPLGCSGGDAAPTTTTTTIPPTGEPVPAEELGIVVDPSGRPYDMTSDQWSPDDEIEVRPVTTLELEDETVRTLAGEALGLEGDEPDPTVRFTGADEVEVSAIVRIPSGDEATTRPVGIRLDVPGTEVARWGPFRPAYGTDGGMGAVASDAGYGRLDRIEGEEAIGRLVDGEPTVALDVDGGGDDVVLFDNGYGDGGFPMAEGVDAEGETVALVIWSLIHPWRLGIPDGEPPPDVTRAEDQLAECLAGARGLVRRTLVHGDGQETVSRCALDEPDDEVQN
;
A
#
# COMPACT_ATOMS: atom_id res chain seq x y z
N MET A 1 -12.77 -45.95 16.60
CA MET A 1 -11.46 -46.07 17.29
C MET A 1 -10.76 -44.74 17.19
N ARG A 2 -10.61 -44.05 18.31
CA ARG A 2 -10.00 -42.71 18.43
C ARG A 2 -8.48 -42.88 18.56
N TRP A 3 -7.70 -42.17 17.75
CA TRP A 3 -6.27 -41.99 17.98
C TRP A 3 -5.99 -40.51 18.20
N ALA A 4 -5.78 -40.17 19.47
CA ALA A 4 -5.24 -38.92 19.92
C ALA A 4 -3.72 -38.96 19.77
N ARG A 5 -3.12 -38.00 19.08
CA ARG A 5 -1.69 -37.70 19.22
C ARG A 5 -1.55 -36.41 20.00
N ARG A 6 -1.10 -36.59 21.25
CA ARG A 6 -0.54 -35.55 22.11
C ARG A 6 0.86 -35.26 21.60
N THR A 7 1.13 -34.03 21.21
CA THR A 7 2.51 -33.54 21.07
C THR A 7 2.73 -32.43 22.10
N ARG A 8 3.87 -32.54 22.77
CA ARG A 8 4.23 -31.84 24.01
C ARG A 8 4.65 -30.41 23.69
N LEU A 9 4.08 -29.46 24.44
CA LEU A 9 4.62 -28.12 24.65
C LEU A 9 6.04 -28.22 25.24
N ALA A 10 7.03 -27.67 24.54
CA ALA A 10 8.31 -27.29 25.12
C ALA A 10 8.22 -25.81 25.48
N ALA A 11 8.18 -25.53 26.78
CA ALA A 11 8.23 -24.18 27.32
C ALA A 11 9.68 -23.79 27.67
N ALA A 12 9.97 -22.52 27.39
CA ALA A 12 10.92 -21.64 28.07
C ALA A 12 12.43 -21.90 27.94
N ALA A 13 13.12 -20.94 27.31
CA ALA A 13 14.04 -20.05 28.02
C ALA A 13 14.32 -18.79 27.18
N ALA A 14 13.53 -17.73 27.37
CA ALA A 14 13.92 -16.39 27.00
C ALA A 14 15.00 -15.93 28.00
N LEU A 15 16.26 -15.96 27.56
CA LEU A 15 17.35 -15.33 28.28
C LEU A 15 17.31 -13.82 27.97
N SER A 16 16.64 -13.05 28.82
CA SER A 16 16.77 -11.59 28.83
C SER A 16 18.17 -11.22 29.29
N LEU A 17 19.10 -11.09 28.33
CA LEU A 17 20.36 -10.38 28.53
C LEU A 17 20.07 -8.89 28.46
N ALA A 18 19.77 -8.30 29.61
CA ALA A 18 19.84 -6.86 29.81
C ALA A 18 21.31 -6.43 29.71
N ILE A 19 21.73 -5.96 28.53
CA ILE A 19 22.95 -5.19 28.36
C ILE A 19 22.59 -3.74 28.71
N PRO A 20 23.12 -3.18 29.80
CA PRO A 20 23.01 -1.74 30.01
C PRO A 20 23.90 -1.05 28.98
N LEU A 21 23.29 -0.58 27.89
CA LEU A 21 23.91 0.40 27.00
C LEU A 21 24.08 1.71 27.79
N GLY A 22 25.24 1.85 28.40
CA GLY A 22 25.74 3.12 28.88
C GLY A 22 26.09 4.00 27.68
N CYS A 23 25.11 4.72 27.13
CA CYS A 23 25.35 5.83 26.21
C CYS A 23 25.58 7.11 27.04
N SER A 24 26.84 7.35 27.44
CA SER A 24 27.27 8.68 27.88
C SER A 24 27.78 9.47 26.67
N GLY A 25 26.85 10.09 25.96
CA GLY A 25 27.11 11.06 24.89
C GLY A 25 25.95 12.04 24.90
N GLY A 26 26.15 13.20 25.52
CA GLY A 26 25.11 14.20 25.77
C GLY A 26 24.81 15.06 24.55
N ASP A 27 24.31 14.47 23.48
CA ASP A 27 23.61 15.24 22.45
C ASP A 27 22.18 15.44 22.94
N ALA A 28 21.81 16.70 23.20
CA ALA A 28 20.45 17.05 23.58
C ALA A 28 19.50 16.53 22.50
N ALA A 29 18.45 15.81 22.90
CA ALA A 29 17.43 15.36 21.97
C ALA A 29 16.91 16.57 21.16
N PRO A 30 16.74 16.44 19.83
CA PRO A 30 16.25 17.52 19.00
C PRO A 30 14.91 18.02 19.55
N THR A 31 14.73 19.34 19.56
CA THR A 31 13.47 19.94 20.01
C THR A 31 12.60 20.20 18.79
N THR A 32 11.38 19.69 18.81
CA THR A 32 10.39 19.89 17.74
C THR A 32 9.28 20.82 18.22
N THR A 33 8.98 21.85 17.43
CA THR A 33 7.81 22.73 17.67
C THR A 33 6.85 22.66 16.50
N THR A 34 5.56 22.56 16.78
CA THR A 34 4.48 22.57 15.78
C THR A 34 3.65 23.83 15.92
N THR A 35 3.42 24.55 14.81
CA THR A 35 2.59 25.76 14.76
C THR A 35 1.56 25.65 13.65
N THR A 36 0.30 25.95 13.95
CA THR A 36 -0.75 26.10 12.94
C THR A 36 -0.72 27.51 12.37
N ILE A 37 -0.71 27.61 11.04
CA ILE A 37 -0.77 28.87 10.29
C ILE A 37 -2.20 29.00 9.75
N PRO A 38 -2.93 30.08 10.07
CA PRO A 38 -4.29 30.27 9.55
C PRO A 38 -4.27 30.57 8.04
N PRO A 39 -5.41 30.38 7.33
CA PRO A 39 -5.55 30.80 5.93
C PRO A 39 -5.20 32.27 5.74
N THR A 40 -4.41 32.56 4.71
CA THR A 40 -3.97 33.93 4.37
C THR A 40 -4.74 34.50 3.18
N GLY A 41 -5.33 33.64 2.34
CA GLY A 41 -5.88 33.99 1.03
C GLY A 41 -4.82 34.29 -0.04
N GLU A 42 -3.53 34.19 0.30
CA GLU A 42 -2.43 34.34 -0.64
C GLU A 42 -2.00 32.95 -1.13
N PRO A 43 -1.87 32.72 -2.44
CA PRO A 43 -1.41 31.44 -2.97
C PRO A 43 -0.05 31.04 -2.40
N VAL A 44 0.10 29.76 -2.09
CA VAL A 44 1.33 29.17 -1.56
C VAL A 44 1.96 28.28 -2.64
N PRO A 45 3.25 28.45 -2.96
CA PRO A 45 3.91 27.60 -3.95
C PRO A 45 3.89 26.11 -3.54
N ALA A 46 3.67 25.22 -4.51
CA ALA A 46 3.56 23.79 -4.25
C ALA A 46 4.84 23.20 -3.64
N GLU A 47 6.01 23.70 -4.07
CA GLU A 47 7.31 23.32 -3.55
C GLU A 47 7.50 23.68 -2.07
N GLU A 48 6.86 24.75 -1.57
CA GLU A 48 6.93 25.13 -0.15
C GLU A 48 6.16 24.13 0.73
N LEU A 49 5.13 23.51 0.17
CA LEU A 49 4.28 22.54 0.84
C LEU A 49 4.66 21.09 0.56
N GLY A 50 5.64 20.86 -0.32
CA GLY A 50 5.98 19.53 -0.81
C GLY A 50 4.80 18.86 -1.50
N ILE A 51 4.04 19.59 -2.31
CA ILE A 51 2.88 19.05 -3.05
C ILE A 51 3.30 18.79 -4.50
N VAL A 52 2.99 17.59 -4.99
CA VAL A 52 3.21 17.24 -6.40
C VAL A 52 1.98 17.66 -7.20
N VAL A 53 2.20 18.34 -8.33
CA VAL A 53 1.12 18.82 -9.21
C VAL A 53 1.27 18.28 -10.63
N ASP A 54 0.14 18.12 -11.32
CA ASP A 54 0.09 17.79 -12.74
C ASP A 54 0.49 19.00 -13.63
N PRO A 55 0.65 18.83 -14.95
CA PRO A 55 0.99 19.93 -15.87
C PRO A 55 -0.03 21.08 -15.91
N SER A 56 -1.26 20.87 -15.42
CA SER A 56 -2.30 21.90 -15.29
C SER A 56 -2.25 22.65 -13.95
N GLY A 57 -1.40 22.19 -13.01
CA GLY A 57 -1.26 22.74 -11.67
C GLY A 57 -2.22 22.13 -10.64
N ARG A 58 -2.91 21.03 -10.98
CA ARG A 58 -3.76 20.31 -10.03
C ARG A 58 -2.90 19.40 -9.14
N PRO A 59 -3.07 19.42 -7.81
CA PRO A 59 -2.33 18.52 -6.94
C PRO A 59 -2.76 17.07 -7.15
N TYR A 60 -1.80 16.16 -7.05
CA TYR A 60 -2.07 14.73 -6.81
C TYR A 60 -2.35 14.49 -5.33
N ASP A 61 -2.93 13.34 -5.00
CA ASP A 61 -3.18 12.87 -3.63
C ASP A 61 -1.89 12.45 -2.87
N MET A 62 -0.77 13.14 -3.13
CA MET A 62 0.55 12.78 -2.63
C MET A 62 1.46 13.98 -2.38
N THR A 63 2.39 13.78 -1.44
CA THR A 63 3.41 14.75 -1.04
C THR A 63 4.83 14.30 -1.43
N SER A 64 5.74 15.26 -1.56
CA SER A 64 7.10 15.06 -2.10
C SER A 64 8.04 14.30 -1.17
N ASP A 65 7.67 14.10 0.10
CA ASP A 65 8.38 13.20 1.00
C ASP A 65 8.16 11.72 0.66
N GLN A 66 7.13 11.41 -0.11
CA GLN A 66 6.81 10.07 -0.58
C GLN A 66 7.23 9.85 -2.04
N TRP A 67 7.49 10.92 -2.80
CA TRP A 67 7.57 10.89 -4.26
C TRP A 67 8.42 12.00 -4.87
N SER A 68 9.20 11.66 -5.90
CA SER A 68 9.86 12.67 -6.73
C SER A 68 8.95 12.99 -7.92
N PRO A 69 8.75 14.27 -8.30
CA PRO A 69 7.97 14.62 -9.49
C PRO A 69 8.55 14.04 -10.79
N ASP A 70 9.81 13.62 -10.77
CA ASP A 70 10.49 12.96 -11.90
C ASP A 70 10.32 11.44 -11.90
N ASP A 71 9.71 10.85 -10.87
CA ASP A 71 9.38 9.42 -10.85
C ASP A 71 8.27 9.11 -11.85
N GLU A 72 8.36 7.95 -12.49
CA GLU A 72 7.33 7.45 -13.40
C GLU A 72 6.54 6.30 -12.76
N ILE A 73 5.27 6.16 -13.16
CA ILE A 73 4.46 4.97 -12.87
C ILE A 73 4.24 4.19 -14.16
N GLU A 74 4.49 2.89 -14.09
CA GLU A 74 4.21 1.94 -15.17
C GLU A 74 3.31 0.82 -14.64
N VAL A 75 2.30 0.44 -15.43
CA VAL A 75 1.48 -0.75 -15.16
C VAL A 75 2.03 -1.90 -16.01
N ARG A 76 2.50 -2.96 -15.35
CA ARG A 76 3.11 -4.12 -16.00
C ARG A 76 2.23 -5.36 -15.81
N PRO A 77 1.86 -6.07 -16.89
CA PRO A 77 1.12 -7.32 -16.77
C PRO A 77 1.96 -8.36 -16.03
N VAL A 78 1.31 -9.12 -15.14
CA VAL A 78 1.93 -10.18 -14.34
C VAL A 78 1.43 -11.53 -14.82
N THR A 79 0.13 -11.79 -14.68
CA THR A 79 -0.51 -13.06 -15.05
C THR A 79 -2.02 -12.89 -15.18
N THR A 80 -2.74 -13.98 -15.45
CA THR A 80 -4.20 -14.08 -15.37
C THR A 80 -4.54 -15.13 -14.31
N LEU A 81 -5.43 -14.78 -13.37
CA LEU A 81 -5.95 -15.72 -12.37
C LEU A 81 -7.30 -16.26 -12.83
N GLU A 82 -7.46 -17.58 -12.82
CA GLU A 82 -8.77 -18.22 -13.01
C GLU A 82 -9.61 -18.12 -11.72
N LEU A 83 -10.88 -17.78 -11.86
CA LEU A 83 -11.81 -17.54 -10.75
C LEU A 83 -12.94 -18.57 -10.74
N GLU A 84 -12.68 -19.77 -10.21
CA GLU A 84 -13.69 -20.85 -10.15
C GLU A 84 -15.00 -20.45 -9.44
N ASP A 85 -14.90 -19.60 -8.41
CA ASP A 85 -16.02 -19.13 -7.59
C ASP A 85 -16.22 -17.60 -7.66
N GLU A 86 -15.67 -16.95 -8.70
CA GLU A 86 -15.75 -15.49 -8.91
C GLU A 86 -15.09 -14.67 -7.78
N THR A 87 -14.22 -15.27 -6.96
CA THR A 87 -13.67 -14.61 -5.76
C THR A 87 -12.16 -14.61 -5.70
N VAL A 88 -11.62 -13.47 -5.27
CA VAL A 88 -10.22 -13.28 -4.91
C VAL A 88 -10.12 -12.99 -3.42
N ARG A 89 -9.10 -13.56 -2.78
CA ARG A 89 -8.72 -13.24 -1.40
C ARG A 89 -7.47 -12.40 -1.39
N THR A 90 -7.43 -11.40 -0.51
CA THR A 90 -6.25 -10.60 -0.22
C THR A 90 -5.65 -11.08 1.10
N LEU A 91 -4.35 -11.31 1.11
CA LEU A 91 -3.66 -11.85 2.27
C LEU A 91 -2.31 -11.16 2.47
N ALA A 92 -1.85 -11.11 3.72
CA ALA A 92 -0.46 -10.81 4.01
C ALA A 92 0.41 -11.89 3.35
N GLY A 93 1.45 -11.51 2.60
CA GLY A 93 2.34 -12.47 1.94
C GLY A 93 3.08 -13.38 2.92
N GLU A 94 3.23 -12.94 4.17
CA GLU A 94 3.76 -13.72 5.30
C GLU A 94 2.80 -14.82 5.77
N ALA A 95 1.53 -14.77 5.37
CA ALA A 95 0.54 -15.83 5.62
C ALA A 95 0.90 -17.16 4.92
N LEU A 96 1.89 -17.16 4.02
CA LEU A 96 2.57 -18.37 3.56
C LEU A 96 3.38 -19.09 4.67
N GLY A 97 3.37 -18.58 5.90
CA GLY A 97 3.99 -19.23 7.05
C GLY A 97 3.58 -18.78 8.46
N LEU A 98 2.91 -17.64 8.69
CA LEU A 98 2.61 -17.14 10.06
C LEU A 98 1.28 -16.36 10.17
N GLU A 99 0.74 -16.40 11.39
CA GLU A 99 -0.57 -15.95 11.88
C GLU A 99 -1.12 -14.63 11.30
N GLY A 100 -2.37 -14.67 10.82
CA GLY A 100 -3.27 -13.51 10.77
C GLY A 100 -4.51 -13.83 11.61
N ASP A 101 -4.75 -13.08 12.69
CA ASP A 101 -5.90 -13.26 13.59
C ASP A 101 -7.22 -12.70 13.02
N GLU A 102 -7.17 -12.06 11.84
CA GLU A 102 -8.31 -11.45 11.16
C GLU A 102 -8.68 -12.20 9.86
N PRO A 103 -9.98 -12.27 9.51
CA PRO A 103 -10.38 -12.89 8.26
C PRO A 103 -9.86 -12.10 7.06
N ASP A 104 -9.03 -12.74 6.23
CA ASP A 104 -8.58 -12.23 4.92
C ASP A 104 -9.77 -11.66 4.11
N PRO A 105 -9.74 -10.39 3.69
CA PRO A 105 -10.79 -9.82 2.88
C PRO A 105 -10.99 -10.62 1.58
N THR A 106 -12.25 -10.84 1.23
CA THR A 106 -12.66 -11.53 0.01
C THR A 106 -13.42 -10.55 -0.87
N VAL A 107 -13.03 -10.47 -2.13
CA VAL A 107 -13.64 -9.62 -3.17
C VAL A 107 -14.28 -10.53 -4.21
N ARG A 108 -15.51 -10.20 -4.64
CA ARG A 108 -16.27 -10.97 -5.64
C ARG A 108 -16.36 -10.20 -6.94
N PHE A 109 -15.98 -10.83 -8.05
CA PHE A 109 -16.08 -10.34 -9.42
C PHE A 109 -17.23 -11.07 -10.12
N THR A 110 -18.48 -10.65 -9.87
CA THR A 110 -19.69 -11.33 -10.36
C THR A 110 -19.63 -11.59 -11.87
N GLY A 111 -19.78 -12.85 -12.29
CA GLY A 111 -19.79 -13.23 -13.71
C GLY A 111 -18.42 -13.25 -14.39
N ALA A 112 -17.31 -13.08 -13.65
CA ALA A 112 -15.97 -13.21 -14.18
C ALA A 112 -15.39 -14.61 -13.89
N ASP A 113 -14.96 -15.29 -14.94
CA ASP A 113 -14.25 -16.57 -14.85
C ASP A 113 -12.72 -16.38 -14.72
N GLU A 114 -12.22 -15.17 -14.97
CA GLU A 114 -10.80 -14.82 -14.88
C GLU A 114 -10.61 -13.32 -14.58
N VAL A 115 -9.44 -12.96 -14.04
CA VAL A 115 -8.97 -11.58 -13.90
C VAL A 115 -7.52 -11.43 -14.34
N GLU A 116 -7.21 -10.36 -15.05
CA GLU A 116 -5.84 -9.96 -15.39
C GLU A 116 -5.21 -9.29 -14.17
N VAL A 117 -4.01 -9.75 -13.78
CA VAL A 117 -3.23 -9.17 -12.69
C VAL A 117 -2.07 -8.37 -13.27
N SER A 118 -1.94 -7.14 -12.80
CA SER A 118 -0.86 -6.22 -13.17
C SER A 118 -0.19 -5.62 -11.93
N ALA A 119 1.12 -5.41 -12.01
CA ALA A 119 1.86 -4.66 -11.01
C ALA A 119 1.90 -3.18 -11.40
N ILE A 120 1.59 -2.30 -10.45
CA ILE A 120 1.78 -0.85 -10.58
C ILE A 120 3.16 -0.55 -10.02
N VAL A 121 4.08 -0.16 -10.89
CA VAL A 121 5.50 -0.07 -10.59
C VAL A 121 5.95 1.37 -10.59
N ARG A 122 6.65 1.78 -9.53
CA ARG A 122 7.38 3.06 -9.47
C ARG A 122 8.75 2.89 -10.11
N ILE A 123 9.04 3.73 -11.09
CA ILE A 123 10.36 3.87 -11.71
C ILE A 123 10.96 5.16 -11.16
N PRO A 124 11.81 5.06 -10.13
CA PRO A 124 12.34 6.25 -9.49
C PRO A 124 13.34 6.99 -10.39
N SER A 125 13.34 8.31 -10.30
CA SER A 125 14.34 9.15 -10.96
C SER A 125 15.69 9.07 -10.21
N GLY A 126 16.74 8.57 -10.86
CA GLY A 126 18.11 8.56 -10.33
C GLY A 126 18.78 7.18 -10.28
N ASP A 127 20.11 7.18 -10.25
CA ASP A 127 20.94 5.97 -10.46
C ASP A 127 20.95 4.97 -9.27
N GLU A 128 20.44 5.36 -8.09
CA GLU A 128 20.53 4.55 -6.86
C GLU A 128 19.20 3.96 -6.38
N ALA A 129 18.10 4.20 -7.07
CA ALA A 129 16.78 3.82 -6.60
C ALA A 129 16.25 2.55 -7.30
N THR A 130 15.85 1.56 -6.51
CA THR A 130 15.32 0.29 -7.02
C THR A 130 13.87 0.47 -7.49
N THR A 131 13.58 0.04 -8.71
CA THR A 131 12.22 -0.12 -9.22
C THR A 131 11.44 -1.11 -8.36
N ARG A 132 10.29 -0.71 -7.82
CA ARG A 132 9.46 -1.54 -6.92
C ARG A 132 7.97 -1.39 -7.23
N PRO A 133 7.16 -2.42 -6.97
CA PRO A 133 5.73 -2.30 -7.09
C PRO A 133 5.21 -1.45 -5.93
N VAL A 134 4.41 -0.46 -6.26
CA VAL A 134 3.68 0.38 -5.30
C VAL A 134 2.23 -0.04 -5.18
N GLY A 135 1.77 -0.98 -6.00
CA GLY A 135 0.47 -1.63 -5.88
C GLY A 135 0.30 -2.79 -6.85
N ILE A 136 -0.79 -3.53 -6.68
CA ILE A 136 -1.28 -4.55 -7.62
C ILE A 136 -2.68 -4.15 -8.07
N ARG A 137 -2.97 -4.35 -9.35
CA ARG A 137 -4.27 -4.13 -9.98
C ARG A 137 -4.78 -5.45 -10.55
N LEU A 138 -6.06 -5.73 -10.33
CA LEU A 138 -6.78 -6.84 -10.90
C LEU A 138 -7.92 -6.28 -11.73
N ASP A 139 -8.08 -6.74 -12.96
CA ASP A 139 -9.10 -6.27 -13.88
C ASP A 139 -9.85 -7.45 -14.50
N VAL A 140 -11.18 -7.33 -14.59
CA VAL A 140 -11.98 -8.23 -15.43
C VAL A 140 -11.73 -7.85 -16.90
N PRO A 141 -11.32 -8.81 -17.76
CA PRO A 141 -10.94 -8.48 -19.13
C PRO A 141 -12.08 -7.83 -19.93
N GLY A 142 -11.79 -6.70 -20.58
CA GLY A 142 -12.72 -6.03 -21.50
C GLY A 142 -13.86 -5.26 -20.83
N THR A 143 -13.85 -5.10 -19.51
CA THR A 143 -14.81 -4.26 -18.77
C THR A 143 -14.24 -2.89 -18.44
N GLU A 144 -15.08 -1.85 -18.44
CA GLU A 144 -14.68 -0.49 -18.08
C GLU A 144 -15.03 -0.19 -16.62
N VAL A 145 -14.08 0.38 -15.88
CA VAL A 145 -14.34 0.90 -14.53
C VAL A 145 -15.06 2.25 -14.64
N ALA A 146 -16.28 2.32 -14.12
CA ALA A 146 -17.05 3.56 -14.08
C ALA A 146 -16.64 4.42 -12.87
N ARG A 147 -16.48 3.82 -11.70
CA ARG A 147 -16.11 4.51 -10.45
C ARG A 147 -15.43 3.58 -9.46
N TRP A 148 -14.69 4.17 -8.54
CA TRP A 148 -14.01 3.45 -7.46
C TRP A 148 -14.67 3.70 -6.11
N GLY A 149 -14.71 2.64 -5.29
CA GLY A 149 -15.17 2.70 -3.91
C GLY A 149 -14.17 3.42 -2.98
N PRO A 150 -14.58 3.73 -1.73
CA PRO A 150 -13.67 4.25 -0.72
C PRO A 150 -12.58 3.21 -0.37
N PHE A 151 -11.47 3.68 0.18
CA PHE A 151 -10.42 2.79 0.65
C PHE A 151 -10.91 1.91 1.81
N ARG A 152 -10.47 0.65 1.80
CA ARG A 152 -10.65 -0.32 2.89
C ARG A 152 -9.35 -1.08 3.14
N PRO A 153 -9.11 -1.62 4.34
CA PRO A 153 -7.96 -2.48 4.58
C PRO A 153 -8.00 -3.73 3.71
N ALA A 154 -6.90 -4.02 3.02
CA ALA A 154 -6.68 -5.26 2.26
C ALA A 154 -6.02 -6.33 3.13
N TYR A 155 -4.97 -5.94 3.86
CA TYR A 155 -4.25 -6.76 4.84
C TYR A 155 -3.29 -5.86 5.62
N GLY A 156 -2.76 -6.36 6.73
CA GLY A 156 -1.58 -5.80 7.41
C GLY A 156 -0.43 -6.81 7.38
N THR A 157 0.82 -6.36 7.29
CA THR A 157 2.00 -7.24 7.28
C THR A 157 3.15 -6.56 8.03
N ASP A 158 3.95 -7.39 8.72
CA ASP A 158 5.17 -7.01 9.44
C ASP A 158 6.42 -7.02 8.51
N GLY A 159 6.35 -7.75 7.41
CA GLY A 159 7.46 -7.99 6.47
C GLY A 159 7.32 -7.26 5.14
N GLY A 160 6.17 -6.66 4.88
CA GLY A 160 5.94 -5.86 3.69
C GLY A 160 5.75 -6.68 2.43
N MET A 161 5.08 -7.83 2.59
CA MET A 161 4.67 -8.67 1.47
C MET A 161 3.16 -8.78 1.45
N GLY A 162 2.61 -8.75 0.24
CA GLY A 162 1.20 -9.00 -0.04
C GLY A 162 1.00 -10.20 -0.94
N ALA A 163 -0.23 -10.71 -0.94
CA ALA A 163 -0.64 -11.72 -1.87
C ALA A 163 -2.11 -11.59 -2.26
N VAL A 164 -2.41 -11.98 -3.50
CA VAL A 164 -3.77 -12.21 -4.00
C VAL A 164 -3.89 -13.63 -4.49
N ALA A 165 -4.98 -14.30 -4.15
CA ALA A 165 -5.22 -15.68 -4.53
C ALA A 165 -6.66 -15.87 -5.00
N SER A 166 -6.87 -16.72 -6.00
CA SER A 166 -8.20 -17.30 -6.26
C SER A 166 -8.64 -18.12 -5.03
N ASP A 167 -9.95 -18.33 -4.84
CA ASP A 167 -10.41 -19.15 -3.69
C ASP A 167 -9.85 -20.60 -3.76
N ALA A 168 -9.75 -21.15 -4.97
CA ALA A 168 -9.14 -22.45 -5.22
C ALA A 168 -7.65 -22.46 -4.86
N GLY A 169 -6.89 -21.43 -5.26
CA GLY A 169 -5.50 -21.23 -4.92
C GLY A 169 -5.28 -21.09 -3.41
N TYR A 170 -6.13 -20.28 -2.76
CA TYR A 170 -6.12 -20.08 -1.33
C TYR A 170 -6.29 -21.39 -0.55
N GLY A 171 -7.22 -22.25 -0.98
CA GLY A 171 -7.44 -23.57 -0.39
C GLY A 171 -6.26 -24.54 -0.53
N ARG A 172 -5.20 -24.17 -1.24
CA ARG A 172 -4.03 -24.98 -1.57
C ARG A 172 -2.70 -24.28 -1.24
N LEU A 173 -2.72 -23.17 -0.51
CA LEU A 173 -1.50 -22.44 -0.10
C LEU A 173 -0.51 -23.32 0.65
N ASP A 174 -0.98 -24.36 1.35
CA ASP A 174 -0.15 -25.34 2.06
C ASP A 174 0.78 -26.15 1.13
N ARG A 175 0.57 -26.07 -0.19
CA ARG A 175 1.41 -26.69 -1.22
C ARG A 175 2.52 -25.78 -1.73
N ILE A 176 2.46 -24.48 -1.43
CA ILE A 176 3.51 -23.53 -1.81
C ILE A 176 4.71 -23.75 -0.89
N GLU A 177 5.89 -23.95 -1.48
CA GLU A 177 7.15 -23.91 -0.73
C GLU A 177 7.46 -22.45 -0.38
N GLY A 178 6.93 -21.98 0.76
CA GLY A 178 7.01 -20.57 1.17
C GLY A 178 8.43 -20.00 1.18
N GLU A 179 9.45 -20.80 1.57
CA GLU A 179 10.85 -20.36 1.53
C GLU A 179 11.35 -20.09 0.10
N GLU A 180 10.95 -20.88 -0.89
CA GLU A 180 11.33 -20.67 -2.30
C GLU A 180 10.58 -19.46 -2.88
N ALA A 181 9.28 -19.38 -2.61
CA ALA A 181 8.44 -18.28 -3.09
C ALA A 181 8.89 -16.92 -2.52
N ILE A 182 9.16 -16.85 -1.22
CA ILE A 182 9.72 -15.66 -0.56
C ILE A 182 11.15 -15.42 -1.03
N GLY A 183 11.94 -16.47 -1.24
CA GLY A 183 13.31 -16.38 -1.77
C GLY A 183 13.37 -15.62 -3.10
N ARG A 184 12.42 -15.88 -4.01
CA ARG A 184 12.32 -15.15 -5.29
C ARG A 184 12.07 -13.65 -5.11
N LEU A 185 11.18 -13.28 -4.18
CA LEU A 185 10.94 -11.88 -3.85
C LEU A 185 12.22 -11.21 -3.32
N VAL A 186 12.89 -11.86 -2.38
CA VAL A 186 14.15 -11.39 -1.76
C VAL A 186 15.29 -11.30 -2.78
N ASP A 187 15.33 -12.21 -3.76
CA ASP A 187 16.32 -12.24 -4.84
C ASP A 187 16.06 -11.21 -5.94
N GLY A 188 15.03 -10.38 -5.79
CA GLY A 188 14.77 -9.21 -6.62
C GLY A 188 13.68 -9.39 -7.68
N GLU A 189 12.83 -10.40 -7.55
CA GLU A 189 11.59 -10.50 -8.33
C GLU A 189 10.47 -9.75 -7.58
N PRO A 190 10.12 -8.50 -7.93
CA PRO A 190 9.16 -7.72 -7.14
C PRO A 190 7.74 -8.30 -7.10
N THR A 191 7.42 -9.18 -8.05
CA THR A 191 6.12 -9.82 -8.16
C THR A 191 6.31 -11.23 -8.71
N VAL A 192 5.67 -12.20 -8.08
CA VAL A 192 5.84 -13.63 -8.35
C VAL A 192 4.47 -14.27 -8.51
N ALA A 193 4.17 -14.77 -9.71
CA ALA A 193 3.02 -15.62 -9.94
C ALA A 193 3.38 -17.09 -9.66
N LEU A 194 2.45 -17.82 -9.06
CA LEU A 194 2.61 -19.20 -8.61
C LEU A 194 1.42 -20.05 -9.07
N ASP A 195 1.74 -21.14 -9.76
CA ASP A 195 0.84 -22.22 -10.10
C ASP A 195 0.90 -23.29 -8.99
N VAL A 196 -0.22 -23.53 -8.29
CA VAL A 196 -0.25 -24.47 -7.15
C VAL A 196 -0.82 -25.84 -7.49
N ASP A 197 -1.33 -26.06 -8.70
CA ASP A 197 -1.98 -27.31 -9.10
C ASP A 197 -1.62 -27.86 -10.49
N GLY A 198 -0.84 -27.12 -11.28
CA GLY A 198 -0.43 -27.42 -12.64
C GLY A 198 -1.42 -26.94 -13.72
N GLY A 199 -2.44 -26.16 -13.34
CA GLY A 199 -3.54 -25.69 -14.19
C GLY A 199 -3.39 -24.23 -14.66
N GLY A 200 -2.59 -23.42 -13.98
CA GLY A 200 -2.44 -22.00 -14.23
C GLY A 200 -1.93 -21.28 -12.98
N ASP A 201 -1.63 -19.99 -13.08
CA ASP A 201 -1.26 -19.23 -11.87
C ASP A 201 -2.51 -19.02 -11.01
N ASP A 202 -2.39 -19.34 -9.73
CA ASP A 202 -3.48 -19.30 -8.76
C ASP A 202 -3.25 -18.22 -7.67
N VAL A 203 -1.99 -17.83 -7.51
CA VAL A 203 -1.53 -16.94 -6.44
C VAL A 203 -0.50 -15.98 -7.01
N VAL A 204 -0.64 -14.69 -6.69
CA VAL A 204 0.38 -13.68 -6.98
C VAL A 204 0.88 -13.10 -5.67
N LEU A 205 2.18 -13.20 -5.44
CA LEU A 205 2.91 -12.57 -4.35
C LEU A 205 3.58 -11.30 -4.83
N PHE A 206 3.72 -10.32 -3.96
CA PHE A 206 4.39 -9.07 -4.29
C PHE A 206 5.07 -8.45 -3.06
N ASP A 207 6.26 -7.88 -3.29
CA ASP A 207 7.02 -7.14 -2.28
C ASP A 207 6.60 -5.67 -2.31
N ASN A 208 5.85 -5.24 -1.30
CA ASN A 208 5.44 -3.84 -1.15
C ASN A 208 6.47 -2.99 -0.38
N GLY A 209 7.63 -3.57 -0.01
CA GLY A 209 8.84 -2.87 0.44
C GLY A 209 8.80 -2.27 1.84
N TYR A 210 7.68 -2.37 2.57
CA TYR A 210 7.47 -1.75 3.87
C TYR A 210 6.71 -2.69 4.79
N GLY A 211 7.33 -3.03 5.92
CA GLY A 211 6.82 -4.02 6.85
C GLY A 211 6.00 -3.49 8.01
N ASP A 212 5.66 -2.22 8.13
CA ASP A 212 4.85 -1.78 9.28
C ASP A 212 3.64 -1.00 8.76
N GLY A 213 2.52 -1.68 8.51
CA GLY A 213 1.27 -0.97 8.19
C GLY A 213 0.13 -1.81 7.61
N GLY A 214 -1.02 -1.16 7.51
CA GLY A 214 -2.18 -1.65 6.77
C GLY A 214 -2.12 -1.16 5.32
N PHE A 215 -2.48 -2.05 4.39
CA PHE A 215 -2.43 -1.81 2.95
C PHE A 215 -3.82 -1.53 2.42
N PRO A 216 -4.08 -0.34 1.84
CA PRO A 216 -5.42 0.00 1.41
C PRO A 216 -5.75 -0.65 0.07
N MET A 217 -6.99 -1.10 -0.07
CA MET A 217 -7.58 -1.51 -1.34
C MET A 217 -8.81 -0.67 -1.69
N ALA A 218 -9.10 -0.59 -2.98
CA ALA A 218 -10.34 -0.03 -3.51
C ALA A 218 -10.90 -0.95 -4.60
N GLU A 219 -12.22 -1.17 -4.59
CA GLU A 219 -12.93 -1.89 -5.64
C GLU A 219 -13.39 -0.90 -6.71
N GLY A 220 -13.12 -1.21 -7.97
CA GLY A 220 -13.64 -0.52 -9.14
C GLY A 220 -14.91 -1.22 -9.62
N VAL A 221 -15.97 -0.46 -9.83
CA VAL A 221 -17.27 -0.98 -10.29
C VAL A 221 -17.63 -0.42 -11.67
N ASP A 222 -18.38 -1.21 -12.43
CA ASP A 222 -18.92 -0.82 -13.73
C ASP A 222 -20.16 0.10 -13.59
N ALA A 223 -20.84 0.34 -14.71
CA ALA A 223 -22.03 1.19 -14.76
C ALA A 223 -23.25 0.57 -14.05
N GLU A 224 -23.29 -0.76 -13.98
CA GLU A 224 -24.30 -1.57 -13.31
C GLU A 224 -24.05 -1.68 -11.79
N GLY A 225 -22.82 -1.39 -11.36
CA GLY A 225 -22.39 -1.43 -9.97
C GLY A 225 -21.76 -2.76 -9.56
N GLU A 226 -21.40 -3.62 -10.50
CA GLU A 226 -20.68 -4.87 -10.26
C GLU A 226 -19.18 -4.60 -10.19
N THR A 227 -18.47 -5.34 -9.33
CA THR A 227 -17.02 -5.21 -9.17
C THR A 227 -16.30 -5.80 -10.37
N VAL A 228 -15.55 -4.96 -11.07
CA VAL A 228 -14.80 -5.29 -12.29
C VAL A 228 -13.31 -4.99 -12.18
N ALA A 229 -12.90 -4.32 -11.12
CA ALA A 229 -11.49 -4.11 -10.81
C ALA A 229 -11.24 -4.09 -9.30
N LEU A 230 -10.00 -4.40 -8.91
CA LEU A 230 -9.49 -4.24 -7.56
C LEU A 230 -8.10 -3.63 -7.66
N VAL A 231 -7.81 -2.61 -6.86
CA VAL A 231 -6.45 -2.13 -6.67
C VAL A 231 -6.07 -2.27 -5.20
N ILE A 232 -4.86 -2.75 -4.94
CA ILE A 232 -4.24 -2.84 -3.63
C ILE A 232 -2.97 -2.04 -3.68
N TRP A 233 -2.85 -1.03 -2.81
CA TRP A 233 -1.68 -0.17 -2.77
C TRP A 233 -0.74 -0.56 -1.63
N SER A 234 0.53 -0.20 -1.82
CA SER A 234 1.53 -0.07 -0.75
C SER A 234 1.18 1.11 0.18
N LEU A 235 2.13 1.51 1.04
CA LEU A 235 2.02 2.76 1.82
C LEU A 235 1.96 4.03 0.94
N ILE A 236 2.31 3.91 -0.34
CA ILE A 236 2.29 5.00 -1.31
C ILE A 236 1.28 4.64 -2.40
N HIS A 237 0.25 5.48 -2.58
CA HIS A 237 -0.84 5.24 -3.53
C HIS A 237 -0.98 6.42 -4.51
N PRO A 238 -0.14 6.52 -5.56
CA PRO A 238 -0.20 7.61 -6.53
C PRO A 238 -1.40 7.43 -7.46
N TRP A 239 -2.61 7.65 -6.95
CA TRP A 239 -3.84 7.18 -7.56
C TRP A 239 -3.96 7.64 -9.01
N ARG A 240 -3.83 8.93 -9.25
CA ARG A 240 -3.95 9.52 -10.59
C ARG A 240 -2.85 9.10 -11.57
N LEU A 241 -1.70 8.67 -11.07
CA LEU A 241 -0.59 8.23 -11.92
C LEU A 241 -0.72 6.74 -12.29
N GLY A 242 -1.22 5.91 -11.38
CA GLY A 242 -1.36 4.47 -11.61
C GLY A 242 -2.73 4.01 -12.08
N ILE A 243 -3.79 4.75 -11.77
CA ILE A 243 -5.19 4.41 -12.08
C ILE A 243 -5.86 5.60 -12.78
N PRO A 244 -5.78 5.67 -14.13
CA PRO A 244 -6.29 6.81 -14.88
C PRO A 244 -7.79 6.73 -15.19
N ASP A 245 -8.43 5.58 -14.97
CA ASP A 245 -9.80 5.26 -15.34
C ASP A 245 -10.80 5.37 -14.19
N GLY A 246 -12.06 5.61 -14.56
CA GLY A 246 -13.17 5.78 -13.63
C GLY A 246 -13.11 7.06 -12.78
N GLU A 247 -14.20 7.32 -12.05
CA GLU A 247 -14.21 8.32 -10.98
C GLU A 247 -13.41 7.80 -9.77
N PRO A 248 -12.41 8.55 -9.25
CA PRO A 248 -11.59 8.10 -8.11
C PRO A 248 -12.39 7.89 -6.83
N PRO A 249 -11.78 7.22 -5.83
CA PRO A 249 -12.32 7.16 -4.48
C PRO A 249 -12.63 8.55 -3.92
N PRO A 250 -13.69 8.69 -3.10
CA PRO A 250 -13.97 9.94 -2.41
C PRO A 250 -12.81 10.45 -1.57
N ASP A 251 -11.99 9.55 -1.01
CA ASP A 251 -10.82 9.88 -0.20
C ASP A 251 -9.73 10.60 -1.00
N VAL A 252 -9.46 10.10 -2.21
CA VAL A 252 -8.51 10.70 -3.17
C VAL A 252 -9.00 12.09 -3.58
N THR A 253 -10.26 12.19 -4.00
CA THR A 253 -10.84 13.47 -4.45
C THR A 253 -10.82 14.51 -3.32
N ARG A 254 -11.17 14.10 -2.08
CA ARG A 254 -11.11 14.95 -0.90
C ARG A 254 -9.69 15.43 -0.59
N ALA A 255 -8.69 14.55 -0.68
CA ALA A 255 -7.29 14.92 -0.47
C ALA A 255 -6.81 15.93 -1.52
N GLU A 256 -7.08 15.68 -2.81
CA GLU A 256 -6.77 16.59 -3.92
C GLU A 256 -7.40 17.98 -3.70
N ASP A 257 -8.68 18.04 -3.32
CA ASP A 257 -9.37 19.30 -3.08
C ASP A 257 -8.76 20.09 -1.92
N GLN A 258 -8.43 19.43 -0.80
CA GLN A 258 -7.79 20.08 0.35
C GLN A 258 -6.38 20.60 0.02
N LEU A 259 -5.61 19.83 -0.75
CA LEU A 259 -4.30 20.27 -1.23
C LEU A 259 -4.46 21.50 -2.14
N ALA A 260 -5.48 21.52 -3.01
CA ALA A 260 -5.76 22.68 -3.87
C ALA A 260 -6.16 23.92 -3.04
N GLU A 261 -6.96 23.75 -1.98
CA GLU A 261 -7.29 24.84 -1.06
C GLU A 261 -6.05 25.40 -0.35
N CYS A 262 -5.10 24.54 0.03
CA CYS A 262 -3.82 24.95 0.61
C CYS A 262 -2.97 25.76 -0.39
N LEU A 263 -2.85 25.29 -1.63
CA LEU A 263 -2.16 26.02 -2.70
C LEU A 263 -2.80 27.38 -2.99
N ALA A 264 -4.12 27.49 -2.84
CA ALA A 264 -4.86 28.74 -2.97
C ALA A 264 -4.77 29.66 -1.72
N GLY A 265 -4.14 29.21 -0.63
CA GLY A 265 -4.10 29.93 0.65
C GLY A 265 -5.45 30.00 1.38
N ALA A 266 -6.44 29.22 0.94
CA ALA A 266 -7.79 29.16 1.51
C ALA A 266 -7.86 28.26 2.75
N ARG A 267 -6.88 27.36 2.92
CA ARG A 267 -6.76 26.44 4.04
C ARG A 267 -5.53 26.74 4.90
N GLY A 268 -5.61 26.38 6.19
CA GLY A 268 -4.50 26.53 7.12
C GLY A 268 -3.36 25.56 6.83
N LEU A 269 -2.18 25.87 7.33
CA LEU A 269 -0.98 25.03 7.21
C LEU A 269 -0.51 24.57 8.59
N VAL A 270 0.28 23.50 8.62
CA VAL A 270 1.03 23.07 9.79
C VAL A 270 2.51 23.26 9.51
N ARG A 271 3.20 24.03 10.35
CA ARG A 271 4.64 24.21 10.29
C ARG A 271 5.31 23.46 11.43
N ARG A 272 6.22 22.55 11.08
CA ARG A 272 7.07 21.83 12.03
C ARG A 272 8.48 22.37 11.91
N THR A 273 9.06 22.73 13.06
CA THR A 273 10.44 23.19 13.16
C THR A 273 11.22 22.21 14.01
N LEU A 274 12.26 21.62 13.44
CA LEU A 274 13.21 20.75 14.12
C LEU A 274 14.49 21.55 14.40
N VAL A 275 14.90 21.59 15.66
CA VAL A 275 16.16 22.24 16.08
C VAL A 275 17.16 21.16 16.45
N HIS A 276 18.26 21.12 15.71
CA HIS A 276 19.43 20.29 15.94
C HIS A 276 20.57 21.13 16.54
N GLY A 277 21.60 20.48 17.08
CA GLY A 277 22.72 21.18 17.74
C GLY A 277 23.51 22.13 16.83
N ASP A 278 23.40 21.95 15.51
CA ASP A 278 24.11 22.68 14.47
C ASP A 278 23.19 23.46 13.51
N GLY A 279 21.86 23.42 13.68
CA GLY A 279 20.94 24.07 12.76
C GLY A 279 19.46 23.97 13.11
N GLN A 280 18.64 24.62 12.28
CA GLN A 280 17.18 24.57 12.35
C GLN A 280 16.64 24.18 10.98
N GLU A 281 15.79 23.16 10.94
CA GLU A 281 15.01 22.77 9.78
C GLU A 281 13.54 23.17 10.00
N THR A 282 12.88 23.64 8.95
CA THR A 282 11.46 24.00 9.04
C THR A 282 10.73 23.51 7.80
N VAL A 283 9.69 22.73 8.03
CA VAL A 283 8.84 22.14 6.99
C VAL A 283 7.41 22.63 7.21
N SER A 284 6.81 23.19 6.16
CA SER A 284 5.39 23.53 6.13
C SER A 284 4.64 22.44 5.36
N ARG A 285 3.46 22.05 5.83
CA ARG A 285 2.57 21.08 5.16
C ARG A 285 1.14 21.60 5.18
N CYS A 286 0.34 21.15 4.22
CA CYS A 286 -1.10 21.39 4.24
C CYS A 286 -1.72 20.77 5.51
N ALA A 287 -2.65 21.48 6.16
CA ALA A 287 -3.38 20.94 7.30
C ALA A 287 -4.52 20.05 6.81
N LEU A 288 -4.21 18.85 6.31
CA LEU A 288 -5.22 17.91 5.85
C LEU A 288 -6.11 17.46 7.01
N ASP A 289 -7.40 17.25 6.73
CA ASP A 289 -8.27 16.53 7.65
C ASP A 289 -7.81 15.07 7.62
N GLU A 290 -7.34 14.55 8.75
CA GLU A 290 -7.04 13.12 8.87
C GLU A 290 -8.34 12.35 8.59
N PRO A 291 -8.31 11.29 7.75
CA PRO A 291 -9.45 10.39 7.68
C PRO A 291 -9.71 9.88 9.10
N ASP A 292 -10.97 9.83 9.55
CA ASP A 292 -11.30 9.38 10.91
C ASP A 292 -10.53 8.09 11.24
N ASP A 293 -9.57 8.16 12.17
CA ASP A 293 -8.56 7.14 12.49
C ASP A 293 -9.13 5.80 13.02
N GLU A 294 -10.44 5.56 12.90
CA GLU A 294 -11.07 4.30 13.33
C GLU A 294 -10.69 3.10 12.43
N VAL A 295 -9.84 3.27 11.40
CA VAL A 295 -9.46 2.21 10.44
C VAL A 295 -7.96 1.84 10.49
N GLN A 296 -7.13 2.48 11.34
CA GLN A 296 -5.67 2.22 11.38
C GLN A 296 -5.16 1.39 12.58
N ASN A 297 -6.02 0.67 13.30
CA ASN A 297 -5.57 -0.30 14.32
C ASN A 297 -6.23 -1.66 14.16
#